data_AF-A0A2W2BCV3-F1
#
_entry.id   AF-A0A2W2BCV3-F1
#
_cell.length_a   1.000
_cell.length_b   1.000
_cell.length_c   1.000
_cell.angle_alpha   90.00
_cell.angle_beta   90.00
_cell.angle_gamma   90.00
#
_symmetry.space_group_name_H-M   'P 1'
#
loop_
_entity.id
_entity.type
_entity.pdbx_description
1 polymer ?
#
loop_
_entity_poly.entity_id
_entity_poly.type
_entity_poly.pdbx_seq_one_letter_code
_entity_poly.pdbx_strand_id
1 'polypeptide(L)'
;MTALRRAVVVVAVLTVPAGIAAVLVFDELLRDAGRPELTQGLRDGVVYILAMASAAIVGAGLALRRPEHPVGWLFLGLAVLQASGPALIGYAAYGAIARPDALPLATVAGLLADSAFVLWFVCIALVFLLTPDGRPPSSRWGWA
;
A
#
# COMPACT_ATOMS: atom_id res chain seq x y z
N MET A 1 21.17 6.24 -15.01
CA MET A 1 19.91 5.46 -14.86
C MET A 1 19.83 4.62 -13.58
N THR A 2 20.95 4.06 -13.08
CA THR A 2 21.01 3.28 -11.82
C THR A 2 20.67 4.10 -10.56
N ALA A 3 21.08 5.37 -10.49
CA ALA A 3 20.76 6.25 -9.36
C ALA A 3 19.25 6.54 -9.24
N LEU A 4 18.58 6.84 -10.36
CA LEU A 4 17.12 7.06 -10.39
C LEU A 4 16.35 5.83 -9.89
N ARG A 5 16.71 4.63 -10.36
CA ARG A 5 16.06 3.38 -9.91
C ARG A 5 16.19 3.17 -8.40
N ARG A 6 17.39 3.40 -7.84
CA ARG A 6 17.61 3.31 -6.39
C ARG A 6 16.77 4.33 -5.63
N ALA A 7 16.69 5.56 -6.13
CA ALA A 7 15.84 6.59 -5.52
C ALA A 7 14.36 6.17 -5.52
N VAL A 8 13.84 5.63 -6.63
CA VAL A 8 12.45 5.12 -6.67
C VAL A 8 12.23 3.99 -5.65
N VAL A 9 13.15 3.03 -5.57
CA VAL A 9 13.05 1.94 -4.58
C VAL A 9 13.06 2.49 -3.16
N VAL A 10 13.97 3.41 -2.84
CA VAL A 10 14.04 4.03 -1.51
C VAL A 10 12.76 4.78 -1.19
N VAL A 11 12.26 5.60 -2.10
CA VAL A 11 10.99 6.32 -1.91
C VAL A 11 9.84 5.34 -1.65
N ALA A 12 9.70 4.30 -2.47
CA ALA A 12 8.63 3.31 -2.31
C ALA A 12 8.73 2.56 -0.97
N VAL A 13 9.94 2.23 -0.52
CA VAL A 13 10.17 1.57 0.77
C VAL A 13 9.88 2.53 1.93
N LEU A 14 10.24 3.81 1.82
CA LEU A 14 9.97 4.83 2.85
C LEU A 14 8.48 5.14 3.00
N THR A 15 7.65 4.86 1.98
CA THR A 15 6.19 4.98 2.10
C THR A 15 5.62 4.05 3.16
N VAL A 16 6.24 2.90 3.43
CA VAL A 16 5.78 1.94 4.45
C VAL A 16 5.84 2.53 5.87
N PRO A 17 7.01 2.94 6.41
CA PRO A 17 7.05 3.56 7.72
C PRO A 17 6.28 4.89 7.77
N ALA A 18 6.23 5.65 6.67
CA ALA A 18 5.43 6.87 6.60
C ALA A 18 3.92 6.60 6.73
N GLY A 19 3.41 5.56 6.06
CA GLY A 19 2.02 5.13 6.17
C GLY A 19 1.68 4.64 7.58
N ILE A 20 2.56 3.85 8.20
CA ILE A 20 2.42 3.41 9.60
C ILE A 20 2.38 4.64 10.53
N ALA A 21 3.31 5.57 10.38
CA ALA A 21 3.34 6.79 11.18
C ALA A 21 2.06 7.63 11.00
N ALA A 22 1.55 7.75 9.77
CA ALA A 22 0.29 8.45 9.50
C ALA A 22 -0.90 7.80 10.22
N VAL A 23 -0.99 6.46 10.20
CA VAL A 23 -2.02 5.73 10.95
C VAL A 23 -1.91 6.02 12.44
N LEU A 24 -0.71 5.94 13.02
CA LEU A 24 -0.50 6.22 14.45
C LEU A 24 -0.87 7.65 14.83
N VAL A 25 -0.57 8.62 13.97
CA VAL A 25 -0.96 10.02 14.17
C VAL A 25 -2.48 10.18 14.13
N PHE A 26 -3.17 9.60 13.15
CA PHE A 26 -4.64 9.69 13.09
C PHE A 26 -5.31 8.95 14.23
N ASP A 27 -4.76 7.81 14.64
CA ASP A 27 -5.21 7.08 15.82
C ASP A 27 -5.17 7.96 17.07
N GLU A 28 -4.10 8.72 17.28
CA GLU A 28 -3.98 9.65 18.40
C GLU A 28 -4.97 10.82 18.28
N LEU A 29 -5.07 11.43 17.11
CA LEU A 29 -6.03 12.51 16.85
C LEU A 29 -7.48 12.07 17.06
N LEU A 30 -7.81 10.81 16.75
CA LEU A 30 -9.12 10.22 16.99
C LEU A 30 -9.37 9.98 18.49
N ARG A 31 -8.35 9.54 19.25
CA ARG A 31 -8.45 9.44 20.72
C ARG A 31 -8.68 10.80 21.35
N ASP A 32 -7.92 11.82 20.93
CA ASP A 32 -8.08 13.20 21.39
C ASP A 32 -9.44 13.80 21.03
N ALA A 33 -10.03 13.39 19.90
CA ALA A 33 -11.38 13.78 19.50
C ALA A 33 -12.50 12.99 20.22
N GLY A 34 -12.15 12.09 21.15
CA GLY A 34 -13.12 11.26 21.87
C GLY A 34 -13.75 10.17 21.01
N ARG A 35 -13.07 9.73 19.94
CA ARG A 35 -13.52 8.69 18.99
C ARG A 35 -12.55 7.50 18.92
N PRO A 36 -12.18 6.87 20.05
CA PRO A 36 -11.25 5.73 20.06
C PRO A 36 -11.78 4.52 19.25
N GLU A 37 -13.09 4.40 19.09
CA GLU A 37 -13.74 3.34 18.30
C GLU A 37 -13.44 3.40 16.80
N LEU A 38 -12.95 4.54 16.30
CA LEU A 38 -12.54 4.70 14.91
C LEU A 38 -11.05 4.40 14.68
N THR A 39 -10.30 4.10 15.75
CA THR A 39 -8.87 3.82 15.67
C THR A 39 -8.60 2.46 15.05
N GLN A 40 -7.50 2.34 14.33
CA GLN A 40 -7.11 1.11 13.65
C GLN A 40 -6.28 0.19 14.54
N GLY A 41 -5.43 0.76 15.40
CA GLY A 41 -4.62 0.00 16.33
C GLY A 41 -3.52 -0.87 15.70
N LEU A 42 -2.41 -1.02 16.41
CA LEU A 42 -1.27 -1.81 15.91
C LEU A 42 -1.59 -3.31 15.86
N ARG A 43 -2.39 -3.79 16.82
CA ARG A 43 -2.74 -5.22 16.94
C ARG A 43 -3.61 -5.68 15.78
N ASP A 44 -4.64 -4.91 15.44
CA ASP A 44 -5.57 -5.25 14.37
C ASP A 44 -4.93 -4.99 12.99
N GLY A 45 -3.99 -4.04 12.93
CA GLY A 45 -3.17 -3.74 11.75
C GLY A 45 -2.01 -4.71 11.48
N VAL A 46 -1.68 -5.65 12.39
CA VAL A 46 -0.43 -6.42 12.32
C VAL A 46 -0.29 -7.20 11.01
N VAL A 47 -1.37 -7.77 10.50
CA VAL A 47 -1.37 -8.55 9.24
C VAL A 47 -1.02 -7.65 8.06
N TYR A 48 -1.59 -6.44 8.01
CA TYR A 48 -1.29 -5.46 6.96
C TYR A 48 0.14 -4.96 7.04
N ILE A 49 0.66 -4.71 8.25
CA ILE A 49 2.05 -4.30 8.49
C ILE A 49 3.02 -5.37 7.96
N LEU A 50 2.76 -6.64 8.27
CA LEU A 50 3.59 -7.75 7.77
C LEU A 50 3.48 -7.88 6.24
N ALA A 51 2.28 -7.72 5.67
CA ALA A 51 2.08 -7.77 4.23
C ALA A 51 2.84 -6.65 3.51
N MET A 52 2.70 -5.39 3.94
CA MET A 52 3.38 -4.25 3.33
C MET A 52 4.90 -4.33 3.50
N ALA A 53 5.40 -4.77 4.66
CA ALA A 53 6.82 -4.93 4.91
C ALA A 53 7.41 -6.05 4.04
N SER A 54 6.71 -7.19 3.96
CA SER A 54 7.13 -8.32 3.11
C SER A 54 7.19 -7.91 1.65
N ALA A 55 6.14 -7.24 1.15
CA ALA A 55 6.09 -6.73 -0.22
C ALA A 55 7.22 -5.72 -0.50
N ALA A 56 7.49 -4.78 0.42
CA ALA A 56 8.56 -3.80 0.26
C ALA A 56 9.95 -4.45 0.21
N ILE A 57 10.23 -5.38 1.13
CA ILE A 57 11.53 -6.07 1.20
C ILE A 57 11.76 -6.91 -0.05
N VAL A 58 10.78 -7.75 -0.44
CA VAL A 58 10.87 -8.60 -1.63
C VAL A 58 10.97 -7.76 -2.90
N GLY A 59 10.11 -6.74 -3.03
CA GLY A 59 10.08 -5.83 -4.17
C GLY A 59 11.37 -5.04 -4.33
N ALA A 60 11.90 -4.47 -3.24
CA ALA A 60 13.18 -3.77 -3.26
C ALA A 60 14.33 -4.69 -3.66
N GLY A 61 14.40 -5.89 -3.05
CA GLY A 61 15.41 -6.88 -3.38
C GLY A 61 15.38 -7.27 -4.86
N LEU A 62 14.19 -7.51 -5.41
CA LEU A 62 14.03 -7.91 -6.80
C LEU A 62 14.27 -6.74 -7.78
N ALA A 63 13.76 -5.54 -7.49
CA ALA A 63 13.98 -4.35 -8.33
C ALA A 63 15.46 -3.93 -8.37
N LEU A 64 16.21 -4.14 -7.28
CA LEU A 64 17.65 -3.83 -7.23
C LEU A 64 18.51 -4.90 -7.90
N ARG A 65 18.16 -6.20 -7.76
CA ARG A 65 18.95 -7.32 -8.32
C ARG A 65 18.57 -7.67 -9.75
N ARG A 66 17.30 -7.50 -10.14
CA ARG A 66 16.72 -7.82 -11.45
C ARG A 66 15.80 -6.68 -11.91
N PRO A 67 16.35 -5.49 -12.22
CA PRO A 67 15.55 -4.29 -12.49
C PRO A 67 14.64 -4.39 -13.73
N GLU A 68 14.92 -5.32 -14.64
CA GLU A 68 14.09 -5.59 -15.83
C GLU A 68 12.91 -6.52 -15.52
N HIS A 69 12.89 -7.17 -14.35
CA HIS A 69 11.84 -8.08 -13.97
C HIS A 69 10.65 -7.32 -13.36
N PRO A 70 9.44 -7.38 -13.96
CA PRO A 70 8.31 -6.52 -13.57
C PRO A 70 7.80 -6.81 -12.16
N VAL A 71 7.91 -8.05 -11.68
CA VAL A 71 7.41 -8.46 -10.35
C VAL A 71 8.05 -7.66 -9.22
N GLY A 72 9.31 -7.22 -9.34
CA GLY A 72 9.95 -6.41 -8.29
C GLY A 72 9.26 -5.07 -8.11
N TRP A 73 8.89 -4.44 -9.23
CA TRP A 73 8.15 -3.19 -9.25
C TRP A 73 6.70 -3.36 -8.82
N LEU A 74 6.06 -4.48 -9.18
CA LEU A 74 4.71 -4.81 -8.72
C LEU A 74 4.64 -4.98 -7.20
N PHE A 75 5.62 -5.64 -6.59
CA PHE A 75 5.70 -5.74 -5.12
C PHE A 75 5.93 -4.38 -4.44
N LEU A 76 6.74 -3.51 -5.04
CA LEU A 76 6.90 -2.14 -4.54
C LEU A 76 5.62 -1.32 -4.65
N GLY A 77 4.91 -1.43 -5.78
CA GLY A 77 3.60 -0.80 -5.97
C GLY A 77 2.58 -1.33 -4.96
N LEU A 78 2.57 -2.64 -4.72
CA LEU A 78 1.73 -3.28 -3.71
C LEU A 78 2.02 -2.74 -2.30
N ALA A 79 3.30 -2.57 -1.94
CA ALA A 79 3.69 -2.00 -0.64
C ALA A 79 3.19 -0.56 -0.48
N VAL A 80 3.31 0.27 -1.53
CA VAL A 80 2.82 1.65 -1.54
C VAL A 80 1.30 1.69 -1.36
N LEU A 81 0.56 0.87 -2.10
CA LEU A 81 -0.90 0.80 -2.02
C LEU A 81 -1.38 0.39 -0.63
N GLN A 82 -0.75 -0.65 -0.07
CA GLN A 82 -1.04 -1.16 1.27
C GLN A 82 -0.67 -0.17 2.38
N ALA A 83 0.32 0.70 2.17
CA ALA A 83 0.66 1.77 3.11
C ALA A 83 -0.30 2.97 3.00
N SER A 84 -0.77 3.31 1.78
CA SER A 84 -1.64 4.46 1.57
C SER A 84 -3.08 4.24 2.02
N GLY A 85 -3.63 3.04 1.85
CA GLY A 85 -5.04 2.75 2.17
C GLY A 85 -5.39 3.04 3.63
N PRO A 86 -4.72 2.39 4.60
CA PRO A 86 -4.89 2.66 6.04
C PRO A 86 -4.72 4.15 6.40
N ALA A 87 -3.71 4.81 5.86
CA ALA A 87 -3.49 6.24 6.11
C ALA A 87 -4.66 7.11 5.63
N LEU A 88 -5.25 6.80 4.47
CA LEU A 88 -6.44 7.49 3.95
C LEU A 88 -7.70 7.17 4.76
N ILE A 89 -7.82 5.96 5.31
CA ILE A 89 -8.92 5.61 6.23
C ILE A 89 -8.85 6.48 7.49
N GLY A 90 -7.69 6.56 8.15
CA GLY A 90 -7.49 7.43 9.32
C GLY A 90 -7.77 8.91 9.02
N TYR A 91 -7.28 9.39 7.86
CA TYR A 91 -7.55 10.75 7.37
C TYR A 91 -9.05 11.02 7.21
N ALA A 92 -9.77 10.10 6.56
CA ALA A 92 -11.21 10.22 6.32
C ALA A 92 -12.01 10.12 7.61
N ALA A 93 -11.69 9.17 8.49
CA ALA A 93 -12.33 9.01 9.78
C ALA A 93 -12.19 10.27 10.63
N TYR A 94 -10.99 10.86 10.67
CA TYR A 94 -10.77 12.10 11.40
C TYR A 94 -11.51 13.29 10.77
N GLY A 95 -11.32 13.53 9.47
CA GLY A 95 -11.81 14.74 8.79
C GLY A 95 -13.28 14.74 8.36
N ALA A 96 -13.90 13.56 8.21
CA ALA A 96 -15.30 13.44 7.82
C ALA A 96 -16.22 13.04 8.98
N ILE A 97 -15.70 12.35 10.01
CA ILE A 97 -16.52 11.80 11.11
C ILE A 97 -16.18 12.45 12.46
N ALA A 98 -14.92 12.47 12.88
CA ALA A 98 -14.54 12.96 14.21
C ALA A 98 -14.55 14.49 14.30
N ARG A 99 -14.04 15.17 13.27
CA ARG A 99 -14.11 16.62 13.09
C ARG A 99 -14.50 16.95 11.65
N PRO A 100 -15.80 16.96 11.34
CA PRO A 100 -16.29 17.32 10.02
C PRO A 100 -15.70 18.65 9.54
N ASP A 101 -15.36 18.72 8.25
CA ASP A 101 -14.77 19.89 7.56
C ASP A 101 -13.39 20.35 8.05
N ALA A 102 -12.76 19.65 9.00
CA ALA A 102 -11.41 19.98 9.47
C ALA A 102 -10.32 19.64 8.44
N LEU A 103 -10.60 18.69 7.54
CA LEU A 103 -9.68 18.26 6.50
C LEU A 103 -10.36 18.34 5.13
N PRO A 104 -9.68 18.92 4.12
CA PRO A 104 -10.23 18.98 2.77
C PRO A 104 -10.36 17.58 2.19
N LEU A 105 -11.42 17.34 1.42
CA LEU A 105 -11.61 16.11 0.64
C LEU A 105 -11.62 14.81 1.49
N ALA A 106 -11.91 14.88 2.81
CA ALA A 106 -11.91 13.71 3.69
C ALA A 106 -12.84 12.58 3.20
N THR A 107 -14.03 12.92 2.70
CA THR A 107 -14.95 11.94 2.11
C THR A 107 -14.39 11.28 0.85
N VAL A 108 -13.72 12.06 -0.01
CA VAL A 108 -13.09 11.54 -1.24
C VAL A 108 -11.93 10.62 -0.90
N ALA A 109 -11.11 10.98 0.10
CA ALA A 109 -10.04 10.15 0.61
C ALA A 109 -10.57 8.79 1.11
N GLY A 110 -11.71 8.78 1.82
CA GLY A 110 -12.37 7.55 2.27
C GLY A 110 -12.83 6.67 1.10
N LEU A 111 -13.44 7.26 0.07
CA LEU A 111 -13.87 6.53 -1.12
C LEU A 111 -12.70 5.94 -1.91
N LEU A 112 -11.59 6.68 -2.01
CA LEU A 112 -10.36 6.21 -2.62
C LEU A 112 -9.73 5.07 -1.81
N ALA A 113 -9.72 5.18 -0.48
CA ALA A 113 -9.21 4.14 0.40
C ALA A 113 -10.01 2.85 0.27
N ASP A 114 -11.34 2.95 0.22
CA ASP A 114 -12.23 1.82 -0.01
C ASP A 114 -11.93 1.20 -1.39
N SER A 115 -11.89 2.00 -2.45
CA SER A 115 -11.67 1.51 -3.83
C SER A 115 -10.27 0.93 -4.07
N ALA A 116 -9.28 1.28 -3.24
CA ALA A 116 -7.90 0.81 -3.39
C ALA A 116 -7.78 -0.72 -3.31
N PHE A 117 -8.80 -1.42 -2.79
CA PHE A 117 -8.74 -2.87 -2.68
C PHE A 117 -8.55 -3.56 -4.04
N VAL A 118 -9.25 -3.04 -5.06
CA VAL A 118 -9.22 -3.57 -6.43
C VAL A 118 -7.80 -3.55 -6.98
N LEU A 119 -7.09 -2.45 -6.75
CA LEU A 119 -5.77 -2.24 -7.34
C LEU A 119 -4.71 -3.17 -6.73
N TRP A 120 -4.76 -3.44 -5.42
CA TRP A 120 -3.80 -4.37 -4.81
C TRP A 120 -4.08 -5.84 -5.21
N PHE A 121 -5.35 -6.23 -5.41
CA PHE A 121 -5.67 -7.53 -6.01
C PHE A 121 -5.16 -7.66 -7.44
N VAL A 122 -5.28 -6.60 -8.26
CA VAL A 122 -4.70 -6.57 -9.61
C VAL A 122 -3.17 -6.75 -9.54
N CYS A 123 -2.48 -6.07 -8.62
CA CYS A 123 -1.05 -6.28 -8.41
C CYS A 123 -0.72 -7.74 -8.09
N ILE A 124 -1.45 -8.37 -7.17
CA ILE A 124 -1.23 -9.79 -6.81
C ILE A 124 -1.48 -10.71 -8.01
N ALA A 125 -2.58 -10.51 -8.74
CA ALA A 125 -2.89 -11.29 -9.93
C ALA A 125 -1.77 -11.17 -10.99
N LEU A 126 -1.24 -9.96 -11.22
CA LEU A 126 -0.12 -9.73 -12.14
C LEU A 126 1.18 -10.36 -11.63
N VAL A 127 1.43 -10.35 -10.32
CA VAL A 127 2.58 -11.05 -9.73
C VAL A 127 2.50 -12.55 -10.05
N PHE A 128 1.35 -13.19 -9.85
CA PHE A 128 1.19 -14.59 -10.19
C PHE A 128 1.29 -14.86 -11.69
N LEU A 129 0.67 -14.00 -12.52
CA LEU A 129 0.65 -14.16 -13.97
C LEU A 129 2.04 -14.03 -14.61
N LEU A 130 2.87 -13.13 -14.07
CA LEU A 130 4.20 -12.82 -14.61
C LEU A 130 5.31 -13.62 -13.93
N THR A 131 5.00 -14.46 -12.96
CA THR A 131 6.00 -15.35 -12.32
C THR A 131 5.99 -16.70 -13.05
N PRO A 132 7.15 -17.32 -13.34
CA PRO A 132 8.51 -16.93 -12.93
C PRO A 132 9.30 -16.06 -13.90
N ASP A 133 8.88 -15.95 -15.16
CA ASP A 133 9.72 -15.47 -16.27
C ASP A 133 9.47 -14.00 -16.69
N GLY A 134 8.60 -13.30 -15.98
CA GLY A 134 8.28 -11.88 -16.20
C GLY A 134 7.40 -11.63 -17.42
N ARG A 135 6.85 -12.68 -18.03
CA ARG A 135 6.08 -12.63 -19.29
C ARG A 135 4.69 -13.20 -19.06
N PRO A 136 3.65 -12.64 -19.70
CA PRO A 136 2.32 -13.24 -19.64
C PRO A 136 2.34 -14.61 -20.31
N PRO A 137 1.54 -15.58 -19.83
CA PRO A 137 1.40 -16.88 -20.48
C PRO A 137 0.98 -16.69 -21.93
N SER A 138 1.75 -17.26 -22.85
CA SER A 138 1.42 -17.23 -24.29
C SER A 138 0.12 -17.99 -24.57
N SER A 139 -0.54 -17.71 -25.71
CA SER A 139 -1.79 -18.38 -26.16
C SER A 139 -1.69 -19.90 -26.28
N ARG A 140 -0.51 -20.48 -26.07
CA ARG A 140 -0.23 -21.92 -26.05
C ARG A 140 -0.70 -22.61 -24.77
N TRP A 141 -1.18 -21.87 -23.78
CA TRP A 141 -1.99 -22.40 -22.66
C TRP A 141 -3.44 -22.72 -23.06
N GLY A 142 -3.65 -23.11 -24.32
CA GLY A 142 -4.88 -23.80 -24.72
C GLY A 142 -4.86 -25.17 -24.07
N TRP A 143 -5.88 -25.46 -23.27
CA TRP A 143 -6.15 -26.80 -22.76
C TRP A 143 -6.11 -27.79 -23.94
N ALA A 144 -5.05 -28.60 -23.99
CA ALA A 144 -4.93 -29.78 -24.84
C ALA A 144 -4.91 -31.01 -23.92
#